data_AF-A0A7S3K0N3-F1
#
_entry.id   AF-A0A7S3K0N3-F1
#
_cell.length_a   1.000
_cell.length_b   1.000
_cell.length_c   1.000
_cell.angle_alpha   90.00
_cell.angle_beta   90.00
_cell.angle_gamma   90.00
#
_symmetry.space_group_name_H-M   'P 1'
#
loop_
_entity.id
_entity.type
_entity.pdbx_description
1 polymer ?
#
loop_
_entity_poly.entity_id
_entity_poly.type
_entity_poly.pdbx_seq_one_letter_code
_entity_poly.pdbx_strand_id
1 'polypeptide(L)'
;GEEVFAVTLNPRVVPCRNLMEPAIVLEHGVRAVFHRWTLLRLALDQGWANGDGKEQAEEMFASIMRLLLNDKKIYTDEIEDLLFDVLEKKFNTLAEDGSVEEVSALLLKIRNECAERNYETANDVILKAQATSAPISVSVRSLQ
;
A
#
# COMPACT_ATOMS: atom_id res chain seq x y z
N GLY A 1 12.88 -2.28 13.44
CA GLY A 1 12.26 -0.94 13.53
C GLY A 1 11.01 -0.94 12.68
N GLU A 2 9.90 -1.44 13.22
CA GLU A 2 8.66 -1.76 12.48
C GLU A 2 7.67 -0.58 12.38
N GLU A 3 8.17 0.63 12.11
CA GLU A 3 7.31 1.83 12.09
C GLU A 3 7.42 2.64 10.80
N VAL A 4 7.94 2.04 9.73
CA VAL A 4 8.05 2.69 8.41
C VAL A 4 6.71 2.74 7.68
N PHE A 5 5.94 1.68 7.83
CA PHE A 5 4.52 1.61 7.52
C PHE A 5 3.82 1.02 8.74
N ALA A 6 4.05 1.61 9.92
CA ALA A 6 3.08 1.43 10.98
C ALA A 6 1.79 1.89 10.35
N VAL A 7 0.99 0.92 9.91
CA VAL A 7 -0.39 1.13 9.58
C VAL A 7 -0.86 1.73 10.89
N THR A 8 -1.00 3.05 10.94
CA THR A 8 -1.66 3.68 12.07
C THR A 8 -3.13 3.39 11.81
N LEU A 9 -3.48 2.10 11.71
CA LEU A 9 -4.69 1.53 12.24
C LEU A 9 -4.58 1.73 13.75
N ASN A 10 -4.64 3.00 14.14
CA ASN A 10 -5.08 3.34 15.47
C ASN A 10 -6.45 2.67 15.57
N PRO A 11 -6.68 1.75 16.52
CA PRO A 11 -8.01 1.14 16.71
C PRO A 11 -9.04 2.15 17.26
N ARG A 12 -8.80 3.46 17.06
CA ARG A 12 -9.51 4.58 17.67
C ARG A 12 -9.95 5.69 16.73
N VAL A 13 -9.88 5.51 15.40
CA VAL A 13 -10.61 6.38 14.48
C VAL A 13 -11.30 5.52 13.41
N VAL A 14 -12.30 4.77 13.87
CA VAL A 14 -13.56 4.70 13.13
C VAL A 14 -14.42 5.87 13.61
N PRO A 15 -14.67 6.89 12.79
CA PRO A 15 -15.85 7.70 12.93
C PRO A 15 -16.82 7.22 11.84
N CYS A 16 -17.71 6.31 12.20
CA CYS A 16 -18.92 6.11 11.41
C CYS A 16 -19.72 7.43 11.44
N ARG A 17 -19.56 8.30 10.44
CA ARG A 17 -20.56 9.30 10.02
C ARG A 17 -20.08 10.06 8.77
N ASN A 18 -20.71 9.75 7.63
CA ASN A 18 -20.73 10.54 6.40
C ASN A 18 -19.39 10.89 5.73
N LEU A 19 -18.90 9.99 4.87
CA LEU A 19 -18.48 10.24 3.47
C LEU A 19 -17.71 9.01 2.99
N MET A 20 -18.41 8.01 2.44
CA MET A 20 -17.75 6.94 1.69
C MET A 20 -17.41 7.51 0.31
N GLU A 21 -16.42 8.39 0.27
CA GLU A 21 -15.86 8.85 -0.99
C GLU A 21 -14.96 7.73 -1.55
N PRO A 22 -15.07 7.40 -2.85
CA PRO A 22 -14.26 6.35 -3.47
C PRO A 22 -12.75 6.58 -3.27
N ALA A 23 -12.35 7.84 -3.08
CA ALA A 23 -10.99 8.25 -2.76
C ALA A 23 -10.45 7.69 -1.43
N ILE A 24 -11.29 7.59 -0.38
CA ILE A 24 -10.84 7.11 0.94
C ILE A 24 -10.59 5.61 0.89
N VAL A 25 -11.50 4.85 0.26
CA VAL A 25 -11.35 3.40 0.11
C VAL A 25 -10.15 3.08 -0.77
N LEU A 26 -9.97 3.84 -1.85
CA LEU A 26 -8.79 3.77 -2.70
C LEU A 26 -7.51 4.01 -1.88
N GLU A 27 -7.45 5.08 -1.09
CA GLU A 27 -6.29 5.41 -0.25
C GLU A 27 -5.90 4.24 0.68
N HIS A 28 -6.89 3.67 1.37
CA HIS A 28 -6.68 2.56 2.30
C HIS A 28 -6.25 1.28 1.57
N GLY A 29 -6.86 0.99 0.42
CA GLY A 29 -6.48 -0.14 -0.42
C GLY A 29 -5.03 -0.01 -0.91
N VAL A 30 -4.67 1.16 -1.43
CA VAL A 30 -3.32 1.46 -1.93
C VAL A 30 -2.29 1.32 -0.80
N ARG A 31 -2.54 1.90 0.38
CA ARG A 31 -1.64 1.72 1.55
C ARG A 31 -1.48 0.25 1.94
N ALA A 32 -2.58 -0.51 1.92
CA ALA A 32 -2.56 -1.92 2.24
C ALA A 32 -1.75 -2.75 1.24
N VAL A 33 -1.80 -2.41 -0.06
CA VAL A 33 -0.95 -3.01 -1.11
C VAL A 33 0.52 -2.70 -0.83
N PHE A 34 0.89 -1.43 -0.66
CA PHE A 34 2.28 -1.03 -0.39
C PHE A 34 2.84 -1.65 0.87
N HIS A 35 2.05 -1.72 1.95
CA HIS A 35 2.45 -2.38 3.18
C HIS A 35 2.78 -3.86 2.95
N ARG A 36 2.04 -4.56 2.08
CA ARG A 36 2.24 -5.98 1.78
C ARG A 36 3.33 -6.25 0.76
N TRP A 37 3.74 -5.24 0.02
CA TRP A 37 4.76 -5.41 -1.01
C TRP A 37 6.11 -5.71 -0.37
N THR A 38 6.52 -6.97 -0.48
CA THR A 38 7.73 -7.51 0.14
C THR A 38 8.98 -6.80 -0.33
N LEU A 39 9.08 -6.46 -1.62
CA LEU A 39 10.20 -5.73 -2.18
C LEU A 39 10.40 -4.39 -1.47
N LEU A 40 9.34 -3.60 -1.34
CA LEU A 40 9.40 -2.30 -0.66
C LEU A 40 9.74 -2.43 0.82
N ARG A 41 9.18 -3.45 1.49
CA ARG A 41 9.47 -3.72 2.90
C ARG A 41 10.95 -4.10 3.10
N LEU A 42 11.49 -4.94 2.22
CA LEU A 42 12.90 -5.30 2.23
C LEU A 42 13.77 -4.08 1.93
N ALA A 43 13.41 -3.25 0.96
CA ALA A 43 14.14 -2.03 0.64
C ALA A 43 14.21 -1.05 1.82
N LEU A 44 13.14 -0.97 2.63
CA LEU A 44 13.12 -0.17 3.85
C LEU A 44 13.90 -0.79 5.00
N ASP A 45 13.78 -2.10 5.21
CA ASP A 45 14.48 -2.82 6.28
C ASP A 45 15.99 -2.86 6.07
N GLN A 46 16.41 -3.08 4.81
CA GLN A 46 17.81 -3.11 4.41
C GLN A 46 18.40 -1.71 4.19
N GLY A 47 17.59 -0.66 4.28
CA GLY A 47 18.04 0.72 4.10
C GLY A 47 18.56 1.01 2.69
N TRP A 48 17.96 0.41 1.67
CA TRP A 48 18.31 0.65 0.27
C TRP A 48 17.88 2.04 -0.22
N ALA A 49 17.01 2.71 0.54
CA ALA A 49 16.60 4.06 0.25
C ALA A 49 17.77 5.06 0.33
N ASN A 50 17.86 5.92 -0.68
CA ASN A 50 18.75 7.07 -0.67
C ASN A 50 18.16 8.17 0.23
N GLY A 51 18.52 8.15 1.52
CA GLY A 51 18.01 9.08 2.53
C GLY A 51 16.96 8.46 3.46
N ASP A 52 15.95 9.24 3.85
CA ASP A 52 14.92 8.75 4.77
C ASP A 52 13.91 7.88 4.02
N GLY A 53 14.09 6.55 4.09
CA GLY A 53 13.26 5.60 3.34
C GLY A 53 11.76 5.74 3.60
N LYS A 54 11.37 6.19 4.79
CA LYS A 54 9.97 6.50 5.11
C LYS A 54 9.42 7.65 4.28
N GLU A 55 10.20 8.73 4.16
CA GLU A 55 9.81 9.89 3.34
C GLU A 55 9.71 9.51 1.86
N GLN A 56 10.64 8.70 1.36
CA GLN A 56 10.59 8.20 -0.02
C GLN A 56 9.37 7.31 -0.29
N ALA A 57 9.03 6.45 0.67
CA ALA A 57 7.83 5.60 0.59
C ALA A 57 6.53 6.43 0.61
N GLU A 58 6.44 7.46 1.45
CA GLU A 58 5.29 8.35 1.48
C GLU A 58 5.19 9.22 0.21
N GLU A 59 6.33 9.66 -0.35
CA GLU A 59 6.36 10.40 -1.63
C GLU A 59 5.87 9.51 -2.79
N MET A 60 6.30 8.24 -2.81
CA MET A 60 5.82 7.25 -3.78
C MET A 60 4.31 7.06 -3.66
N PHE A 61 3.82 6.87 -2.43
CA PHE A 61 2.41 6.72 -2.14
C PHE A 61 1.60 7.94 -2.62
N ALA A 62 2.05 9.15 -2.30
CA ALA A 62 1.39 10.39 -2.72
C ALA A 62 1.37 10.55 -4.25
N SER A 63 2.45 10.15 -4.95
CA SER A 63 2.54 10.20 -6.41
C SER A 63 1.56 9.23 -7.07
N ILE A 64 1.49 8.00 -6.56
CA ILE A 64 0.53 6.99 -7.02
C ILE A 64 -0.91 7.43 -6.77
N MET A 65 -1.20 7.96 -5.58
CA MET A 65 -2.54 8.48 -5.26
C MET A 65 -2.93 9.62 -6.21
N ARG A 66 -2.03 10.56 -6.49
CA ARG A 66 -2.27 11.62 -7.47
C ARG A 66 -2.54 11.07 -8.87
N LEU A 67 -1.82 10.03 -9.25
CA LEU A 67 -2.01 9.37 -10.52
C LEU A 67 -3.41 8.73 -10.56
N LEU A 68 -3.77 7.90 -9.58
CA LEU A 68 -5.06 7.20 -9.50
C LEU A 68 -6.28 8.12 -9.37
N LEU A 69 -6.14 9.24 -8.66
CA LEU A 69 -7.19 10.26 -8.50
C LEU A 69 -7.36 11.15 -9.75
N ASN A 70 -6.47 11.03 -10.73
CA ASN A 70 -6.61 11.76 -11.98
C ASN A 70 -7.83 11.23 -12.77
N ASP A 71 -8.60 12.15 -13.35
CA ASP A 71 -9.80 11.84 -14.16
C ASP A 71 -9.43 11.20 -15.51
N LYS A 72 -8.15 11.25 -15.89
CA LYS A 72 -7.66 10.63 -17.13
C LYS A 72 -7.77 9.10 -17.07
N LYS A 73 -7.87 8.47 -18.23
CA LYS A 73 -7.73 7.01 -18.35
C LYS A 73 -6.26 6.64 -18.07
N ILE A 74 -6.07 5.90 -16.99
CA ILE A 74 -4.76 5.39 -16.55
C ILE A 74 -4.64 3.95 -17.03
N TYR A 75 -3.45 3.59 -17.47
CA TYR A 75 -3.09 2.23 -17.84
C TYR A 75 -2.11 1.65 -16.82
N THR A 76 -2.06 0.33 -16.74
CA THR A 76 -1.16 -0.37 -15.83
C THR A 76 0.28 0.03 -16.07
N ASP A 77 0.70 0.16 -17.33
CA ASP A 77 2.05 0.60 -17.73
C ASP A 77 2.43 1.97 -17.14
N GLU A 78 1.50 2.93 -16.99
CA GLU A 78 1.81 4.24 -16.38
C GLU A 78 2.10 4.10 -14.86
N ILE A 79 1.48 3.12 -14.21
CA ILE A 79 1.71 2.82 -12.79
C ILE A 79 3.02 2.04 -12.65
N GLU A 80 3.27 1.07 -13.53
CA GLU A 80 4.50 0.28 -13.57
C GLU A 80 5.73 1.17 -13.77
N ASP A 81 5.72 2.04 -14.78
CA ASP A 81 6.82 2.97 -15.08
C ASP A 81 7.14 3.85 -13.87
N LEU A 82 6.12 4.38 -13.19
CA LEU A 82 6.30 5.19 -11.98
C LEU A 82 6.87 4.38 -10.80
N LEU A 83 6.45 3.13 -10.63
CA LEU A 83 6.98 2.24 -9.59
C LEU A 83 8.45 1.87 -9.88
N PHE A 84 8.78 1.52 -11.12
CA PHE A 84 10.15 1.24 -11.54
C PHE A 84 11.06 2.45 -11.35
N ASP A 85 10.62 3.64 -11.76
CA ASP A 85 11.38 4.89 -11.62
C ASP A 85 11.71 5.18 -10.16
N VAL A 86 10.74 5.01 -9.26
CA VAL A 86 10.94 5.22 -7.83
C VAL A 86 11.87 4.17 -7.23
N LEU A 87 11.69 2.89 -7.57
CA LEU A 87 12.56 1.82 -7.07
C LEU A 87 14.01 2.02 -7.50
N GLU A 88 14.25 2.39 -8.77
CA GLU A 88 15.59 2.64 -9.28
C GLU A 88 16.20 3.90 -8.66
N LYS A 89 15.48 5.03 -8.69
CA LYS A 89 16.05 6.32 -8.26
C LYS A 89 16.09 6.51 -6.74
N LYS A 90 15.08 6.02 -6.02
CA LYS A 90 14.96 6.24 -4.57
C LYS A 90 15.47 5.06 -3.76
N PHE A 91 15.20 3.83 -4.20
CA PHE A 91 15.58 2.62 -3.47
C PHE A 91 16.76 1.87 -4.08
N ASN A 92 17.40 2.42 -5.13
CA ASN A 92 18.55 1.82 -5.82
C ASN A 92 18.37 0.30 -6.07
N THR A 93 17.15 -0.09 -6.46
CA THR A 93 16.74 -1.48 -6.60
C THR A 93 15.93 -1.66 -7.87
N LEU A 94 16.06 -2.83 -8.49
CA LEU A 94 15.29 -3.21 -9.66
C LEU A 94 14.34 -4.33 -9.25
N ALA A 95 13.05 -4.15 -9.49
CA ALA A 95 12.06 -5.20 -9.29
C ALA A 95 12.08 -6.17 -10.47
N GLU A 96 12.88 -7.23 -10.37
CA GLU A 96 12.93 -8.26 -11.41
C GLU A 96 12.01 -9.47 -11.11
N ASP A 97 11.23 -9.41 -10.04
CA ASP A 97 10.41 -10.53 -9.58
C ASP A 97 8.99 -10.54 -10.17
N GLY A 98 8.63 -9.57 -11.01
CA GLY A 98 7.29 -9.41 -11.57
C GLY A 98 6.26 -8.80 -10.60
N SER A 99 6.68 -8.43 -9.39
CA SER A 99 5.77 -7.88 -8.38
C SER A 99 5.28 -6.48 -8.70
N VAL A 100 6.02 -5.70 -9.50
CA VAL A 100 5.59 -4.36 -9.92
C VAL A 100 4.33 -4.46 -10.78
N GLU A 101 4.31 -5.40 -11.74
CA GLU A 101 3.19 -5.67 -12.63
C GLU A 101 1.96 -6.17 -11.84
N GLU A 102 2.17 -7.03 -10.85
CA GLU A 102 1.09 -7.49 -9.98
C GLU A 102 0.50 -6.35 -9.13
N VAL A 103 1.36 -5.54 -8.51
CA VAL A 103 0.95 -4.41 -7.65
C VAL A 103 0.21 -3.35 -8.47
N SER A 104 0.75 -2.97 -9.62
CA SER A 104 0.15 -1.98 -10.51
C SER A 104 -1.20 -2.44 -11.06
N ALA A 105 -1.33 -3.70 -11.48
CA ALA A 105 -2.62 -4.26 -11.90
C ALA A 105 -3.65 -4.25 -10.76
N LEU A 106 -3.22 -4.58 -9.54
CA LEU A 106 -4.09 -4.55 -8.35
C LEU A 106 -4.55 -3.13 -8.00
N LEU A 107 -3.66 -2.13 -8.07
CA LEU A 107 -3.99 -0.72 -7.84
C LEU A 107 -5.01 -0.20 -8.85
N LEU A 108 -4.82 -0.50 -10.13
CA LEU A 108 -5.75 -0.11 -11.19
C LEU A 108 -7.12 -0.79 -11.01
N LYS A 109 -7.12 -2.07 -10.61
CA LYS A 109 -8.35 -2.81 -10.32
C LYS A 109 -9.13 -2.16 -9.18
N ILE A 110 -8.48 -1.83 -8.06
CA ILE A 110 -9.10 -1.12 -6.93
C ILE A 110 -9.70 0.22 -7.38
N ARG A 111 -8.97 1.00 -8.19
CA ARG A 111 -9.48 2.27 -8.74
C ARG A 111 -10.73 2.07 -9.59
N ASN A 112 -10.72 1.12 -10.52
CA ASN A 112 -11.86 0.86 -11.40
C ASN A 112 -13.08 0.39 -10.61
N GLU A 113 -12.90 -0.53 -9.67
CA GLU A 113 -14.00 -0.98 -8.81
C GLU A 113 -14.56 0.18 -7.97
N CYS A 114 -13.70 1.03 -7.40
CA CYS A 114 -14.15 2.23 -6.69
C CYS A 114 -14.98 3.17 -7.57
N ALA A 115 -14.67 3.29 -8.87
CA ALA A 115 -15.47 4.05 -9.83
C ALA A 115 -16.84 3.39 -10.10
N GLU A 116 -16.91 2.06 -10.07
CA GLU A 116 -18.13 1.27 -10.21
C GLU A 116 -18.92 1.10 -8.90
N ARG A 117 -18.49 1.74 -7.80
CA ARG A 117 -19.02 1.55 -6.43
C ARG A 117 -18.90 0.11 -5.92
N ASN A 118 -17.98 -0.67 -6.47
CA ASN A 118 -17.58 -1.95 -5.95
C ASN A 118 -16.30 -1.78 -5.11
N TYR A 119 -16.27 -2.35 -3.92
CA TYR A 119 -15.14 -2.20 -2.99
C TYR A 119 -14.62 -3.56 -2.51
N GLU A 120 -15.00 -4.64 -3.19
CA GLU A 120 -14.70 -6.01 -2.74
C GLU A 120 -13.19 -6.27 -2.71
N THR A 121 -12.47 -5.98 -3.80
CA THR A 121 -11.00 -6.15 -3.83
C THR A 121 -10.30 -5.23 -2.83
N ALA A 122 -10.73 -3.97 -2.72
CA ALA A 122 -10.14 -3.04 -1.77
C ALA A 122 -10.26 -3.56 -0.34
N ASN A 123 -11.47 -4.02 0.04
CA ASN A 123 -11.75 -4.56 1.35
C ASN A 123 -10.98 -5.86 1.61
N ASP A 124 -10.90 -6.76 0.64
CA ASP A 124 -10.09 -7.99 0.74
C ASP A 124 -8.62 -7.68 1.02
N VAL A 125 -8.03 -6.74 0.28
CA VAL A 125 -6.63 -6.34 0.46
C VAL A 125 -6.40 -5.70 1.83
N ILE A 126 -7.33 -4.83 2.27
CA ILE A 126 -7.28 -4.20 3.60
C ILE A 126 -7.38 -5.26 4.71
N LEU A 127 -8.35 -6.17 4.62
CA LEU A 127 -8.54 -7.26 5.59
C LEU A 127 -7.30 -8.15 5.67
N LYS A 128 -6.74 -8.50 4.52
CA LYS A 128 -5.53 -9.29 4.46
C LYS A 128 -4.36 -8.50 5.07
N ALA A 129 -4.20 -7.21 4.78
CA ALA A 129 -3.13 -6.39 5.37
C ALA A 129 -3.21 -6.30 6.90
N GLN A 130 -4.43 -6.24 7.46
CA GLN A 130 -4.69 -6.32 8.90
C GLN A 130 -4.32 -7.67 9.50
N ALA A 131 -4.54 -8.78 8.78
CA ALA A 131 -4.12 -10.10 9.22
C ALA A 131 -2.58 -10.22 9.33
N THR A 132 -1.84 -9.46 8.52
CA THR A 132 -0.37 -9.39 8.60
C THR A 132 0.13 -8.47 9.72
N SER A 133 -0.70 -7.54 10.21
CA SER A 133 -0.39 -6.67 11.36
C SER A 133 -0.94 -7.20 12.69
N ALA A 134 -1.50 -8.41 12.72
CA ALA A 134 -1.83 -9.04 13.99
C ALA A 134 -0.51 -9.26 14.75
N PRO A 135 -0.33 -8.66 15.94
CA PRO A 135 0.77 -9.07 16.78
C PRO A 135 0.61 -10.57 16.99
N ILE A 136 1.72 -11.28 16.86
CA ILE A 136 1.96 -12.55 17.55
C ILE A 136 1.63 -12.33 19.03
N SER A 137 0.35 -12.45 19.35
CA SER A 137 -0.12 -12.55 20.72
C SER A 137 0.14 -14.00 21.09
N VAL A 138 1.41 -14.30 21.38
CA VAL A 138 1.78 -15.48 22.15
C VAL A 138 1.18 -15.30 23.55
N SER A 139 -0.13 -15.51 23.65
CA SER A 139 -0.77 -15.69 24.94
C SER A 139 -0.37 -17.07 25.44
N VAL A 140 0.82 -17.16 26.04
CA VAL A 140 1.13 -18.24 26.97
C VAL A 140 0.26 -18.03 28.21
N ARG A 141 -1.00 -18.45 28.12
CA ARG A 141 -1.82 -18.66 29.32
C ARG A 141 -1.39 -19.98 29.95
N SER A 142 -0.74 -19.84 31.09
CA SER A 142 -0.25 -20.84 32.02
C SER A 142 -1.24 -21.96 32.33
N LEU A 143 -0.73 -23.17 32.57
CA LEU A 143 -1.30 -24.10 33.54
C LEU A 143 -0.20 -24.85 34.31
N GLN A 144 -0.16 -24.53 35.61
CA GLN A 144 0.44 -25.21 36.78
C GLN A 144 1.90 -24.94 37.13
#